data_AF-A0A9N8KEZ3-F1
#
_entry.id   AF-A0A9N8KEZ3-F1
#
_cell.length_a   1.000
_cell.length_b   1.000
_cell.length_c   1.000
_cell.angle_alpha   90.00
_cell.angle_beta   90.00
_cell.angle_gamma   90.00
#
_symmetry.space_group_name_H-M   'P 1'
#
loop_
_entity.id
_entity.type
_entity.pdbx_description
1 polymer ?
#
loop_
_entity_poly.entity_id
_entity_poly.type
_entity_poly.pdbx_seq_one_letter_code
_entity_poly.pdbx_strand_id
1 'polypeptide(L)'
;MAPVTIHCVRHAQGYHNLSVMNHAMHDPMLTQLGEEQCKALAANFPFMDRVDAVVASPMKRTVYTALHSFAPVIKDKRLKVLALPELQETSDLPCDTGSNVQDLESEFKGQPVDLSYMYTPPAKAWNTKLGKWSATASAVDDRARIAREWLYNRPEKEIVVVTHGGFLHYFTEDWMDKNKGNTLPRRHRHRRRSDAPPSPVIVNLERVRSKSESGPNPPSSRTGWANTEYRSYTFGHNPKSGRPVLVETQQSRARRTGNENPLSRSEQANLQRVESGQKAEEEKAYQKASGIQAKLQLKRKERDLGGYGYGV
;
A
#
# COMPACT_ATOMS: atom_id res chain seq x y z
N MET A 1 -9.33 25.01 -0.63
CA MET A 1 -7.99 24.63 -0.16
C MET A 1 -7.28 23.89 -1.29
N ALA A 2 -5.99 24.14 -1.52
CA ALA A 2 -5.20 23.35 -2.46
C ALA A 2 -5.13 21.88 -2.01
N PRO A 3 -5.13 20.90 -2.94
CA PRO A 3 -5.05 19.49 -2.60
C PRO A 3 -3.72 19.17 -1.92
N VAL A 4 -3.76 18.30 -0.91
CA VAL A 4 -2.55 17.80 -0.25
C VAL A 4 -1.83 16.82 -1.19
N THR A 5 -0.56 17.07 -1.43
CA THR A 5 0.35 16.18 -2.15
C THR A 5 1.13 15.34 -1.15
N ILE A 6 1.23 14.04 -1.41
CA ILE A 6 2.01 13.08 -0.64
C ILE A 6 3.16 12.56 -1.49
N HIS A 7 4.39 12.68 -0.99
CA HIS A 7 5.58 12.07 -1.57
C HIS A 7 5.93 10.81 -0.78
N CYS A 8 5.48 9.67 -1.28
CA CYS A 8 5.80 8.37 -0.69
C CYS A 8 7.22 7.98 -1.05
N VAL A 9 8.03 7.61 -0.06
CA VAL A 9 9.45 7.23 -0.22
C VAL A 9 9.65 5.86 0.42
N ARG A 10 10.22 4.90 -0.32
CA ARG A 10 10.73 3.66 0.27
C ARG A 10 12.05 3.95 0.99
N HIS A 11 12.24 3.41 2.19
CA HIS A 11 13.50 3.58 2.93
C HIS A 11 14.74 3.17 2.11
N ALA A 12 15.88 3.79 2.46
CA ALA A 12 17.18 3.43 1.91
C ALA A 12 17.63 2.03 2.34
N GLN A 13 18.69 1.50 1.74
CA GLN A 13 19.17 0.16 2.07
C GLN A 13 19.48 0.03 3.57
N GLY A 14 18.80 -0.90 4.23
CA GLY A 14 19.09 -1.32 5.59
C GLY A 14 19.85 -2.65 5.61
N TYR A 15 20.41 -3.02 6.75
CA TYR A 15 21.14 -4.29 6.88
C TYR A 15 20.26 -5.51 6.52
N HIS A 16 18.95 -5.47 6.80
CA HIS A 16 18.01 -6.52 6.38
C HIS A 16 17.91 -6.71 4.86
N ASN A 17 18.27 -5.71 4.04
CA ASN A 17 18.23 -5.83 2.58
C ASN A 17 19.42 -6.62 2.02
N LEU A 18 20.49 -6.84 2.81
CA LEU A 18 21.70 -7.50 2.33
C LEU A 18 21.54 -9.01 2.17
N SER A 19 20.72 -9.65 2.99
CA SER A 19 20.46 -11.09 2.89
C SER A 19 19.16 -11.47 3.61
N VAL A 20 18.56 -12.60 3.20
CA VAL A 20 17.40 -13.18 3.89
C VAL A 20 17.72 -13.51 5.35
N MET A 21 18.98 -13.86 5.66
CA MET A 21 19.35 -14.15 7.05
C MET A 21 19.28 -12.93 7.96
N ASN A 22 19.50 -11.75 7.40
CA ASN A 22 19.41 -10.50 8.14
C ASN A 22 17.95 -10.13 8.48
N HIS A 23 16.95 -10.87 7.99
CA HIS A 23 15.57 -10.72 8.46
C HIS A 23 15.40 -11.08 9.96
N ALA A 24 16.34 -11.83 10.54
CA ALA A 24 16.38 -12.11 11.98
C ALA A 24 16.93 -10.94 12.82
N MET A 25 17.54 -9.92 12.19
CA MET A 25 18.00 -8.73 12.91
C MET A 25 16.81 -7.88 13.33
N HIS A 26 16.71 -7.54 14.60
CA HIS A 26 15.64 -6.66 15.11
C HIS A 26 15.89 -5.19 14.72
N ASP A 27 14.84 -4.52 14.24
CA ASP A 27 14.79 -3.10 13.85
C ASP A 27 16.11 -2.51 13.27
N PRO A 28 16.60 -3.07 12.14
CA PRO A 28 17.96 -2.80 11.68
C PRO A 28 18.15 -1.39 11.12
N MET A 29 19.37 -0.90 11.30
CA MET A 29 19.88 0.38 10.81
C MET A 29 20.08 0.41 9.29
N LEU A 30 20.36 1.60 8.77
CA LEU A 30 20.87 1.78 7.41
C LEU A 30 22.29 1.21 7.26
N THR A 31 22.63 0.77 6.05
CA THR A 31 24.02 0.50 5.66
C THR A 31 24.70 1.79 5.21
N GLN A 32 26.02 1.77 5.03
CA GLN A 32 26.74 2.88 4.40
C GLN A 32 26.19 3.22 3.00
N LEU A 33 25.89 2.20 2.19
CA LEU A 33 25.24 2.40 0.89
C LEU A 33 23.85 3.03 1.06
N GLY A 34 23.11 2.66 2.11
CA GLY A 34 21.84 3.31 2.44
C GLY A 34 21.99 4.80 2.73
N GLU A 35 23.04 5.21 3.44
CA GLU A 35 23.34 6.63 3.66
C GLU A 35 23.69 7.37 2.37
N GLU A 36 24.44 6.73 1.45
CA GLU A 36 24.73 7.28 0.13
C GLU A 36 23.45 7.45 -0.72
N GLN A 37 22.55 6.47 -0.66
CA GLN A 37 21.22 6.58 -1.28
C GLN A 37 20.41 7.74 -0.71
N CYS A 38 20.46 7.98 0.60
CA CYS A 38 19.83 9.16 1.21
C CYS A 38 20.40 10.47 0.68
N LYS A 39 21.73 10.57 0.55
CA LYS A 39 22.39 11.75 -0.04
C LYS A 39 21.96 11.96 -1.49
N ALA A 40 21.88 10.89 -2.27
CA ALA A 40 21.41 10.94 -3.65
C ALA A 40 19.94 11.40 -3.73
N LEU A 41 19.07 10.90 -2.85
CA LEU A 41 17.68 11.36 -2.78
C LEU A 41 17.61 12.85 -2.41
N ALA A 42 18.36 13.30 -1.41
CA ALA A 42 18.40 14.71 -1.00
C ALA A 42 18.79 15.64 -2.17
N ALA A 43 19.78 15.24 -2.97
CA ALA A 43 20.26 16.02 -4.11
C ALA A 43 19.28 16.06 -5.29
N ASN A 44 18.46 15.01 -5.47
CA ASN A 44 17.61 14.85 -6.65
C ASN A 44 16.11 15.03 -6.38
N PHE A 45 15.72 15.31 -5.14
CA PHE A 45 14.31 15.49 -4.78
C PHE A 45 13.83 16.91 -5.14
N PRO A 46 13.02 17.10 -6.19
CA PRO A 46 12.77 18.40 -6.79
C PRO A 46 11.74 19.25 -6.01
N PHE A 47 11.20 18.72 -4.92
CA PHE A 47 10.12 19.36 -4.15
C PHE A 47 10.58 19.81 -2.77
N MET A 48 11.89 19.75 -2.47
CA MET A 48 12.47 19.97 -1.15
C MET A 48 12.02 21.29 -0.50
N ASP A 49 11.99 22.37 -1.28
CA ASP A 49 11.60 23.72 -0.87
C ASP A 49 10.11 23.84 -0.54
N ARG A 50 9.26 22.97 -1.09
CA ARG A 50 7.81 22.98 -0.85
C ARG A 50 7.38 22.12 0.34
N VAL A 51 8.19 21.13 0.73
CA VAL A 51 7.85 20.20 1.83
C VAL A 51 7.55 20.95 3.12
N ASP A 52 6.41 20.68 3.72
CA ASP A 52 5.97 21.30 4.98
C ASP A 52 5.75 20.28 6.12
N ALA A 53 5.76 18.98 5.83
CA ALA A 53 5.91 17.93 6.84
C ALA A 53 6.72 16.73 6.33
N VAL A 54 7.44 16.09 7.26
CA VAL A 54 8.12 14.82 7.05
C VAL A 54 7.55 13.82 8.06
N VAL A 55 6.97 12.74 7.56
CA VAL A 55 6.36 11.67 8.35
C VAL A 55 7.10 10.38 8.05
N ALA A 56 7.38 9.57 9.06
CA ALA A 56 8.07 8.31 8.87
C ALA A 56 7.44 7.19 9.71
N SER A 57 7.57 5.96 9.22
CA SER A 57 7.43 4.80 10.10
C SER A 57 8.44 4.90 11.26
N PRO A 58 8.08 4.53 12.49
CA PRO A 58 8.97 4.55 13.67
C PRO A 58 10.06 3.46 13.66
N MET A 59 10.38 2.86 12.50
CA MET A 59 11.51 1.94 12.36
C MET A 59 12.81 2.71 12.15
N LYS A 60 13.93 2.21 12.67
CA LYS A 60 15.20 2.97 12.62
C LYS A 60 15.59 3.34 11.20
N ARG A 61 15.55 2.39 10.27
CA ARG A 61 15.84 2.63 8.84
C ARG A 61 14.99 3.71 8.18
N THR A 62 13.70 3.83 8.52
CA THR A 62 12.82 4.85 7.93
C THR A 62 13.06 6.21 8.55
N VAL A 63 13.28 6.27 9.87
CA VAL A 63 13.63 7.52 10.57
C VAL A 63 14.97 8.05 10.10
N TYR A 64 16.01 7.22 9.99
CA TYR A 64 17.30 7.63 9.42
C TYR A 64 17.19 8.04 7.95
N THR A 65 16.40 7.32 7.14
CA THR A 65 16.16 7.74 5.75
C THR A 65 15.54 9.13 5.71
N ALA A 66 14.55 9.40 6.57
CA ALA A 66 13.91 10.70 6.66
C ALA A 66 14.88 11.81 7.11
N LEU A 67 15.61 11.57 8.20
CA LEU A 67 16.60 12.50 8.75
C LEU A 67 17.69 12.84 7.74
N HIS A 68 18.25 11.85 7.05
CA HIS A 68 19.35 12.05 6.12
C HIS A 68 18.90 12.64 4.77
N SER A 69 17.80 12.15 4.20
CA SER A 69 17.37 12.56 2.86
C SER A 69 16.69 13.94 2.86
N PHE A 70 16.06 14.32 3.96
CA PHE A 70 15.31 15.58 4.09
C PHE A 70 15.95 16.54 5.11
N ALA A 71 17.22 16.30 5.48
CA ALA A 71 18.00 17.19 6.34
C ALA A 71 17.92 18.67 5.94
N PRO A 72 17.99 19.05 4.63
CA PRO A 72 17.91 20.45 4.23
C PRO A 72 16.61 21.12 4.69
N VAL A 73 15.45 20.55 4.34
CA VAL A 73 14.15 21.16 4.70
C VAL A 73 13.85 21.05 6.20
N ILE A 74 14.28 19.96 6.84
CA ILE A 74 14.18 19.79 8.30
C ILE A 74 14.91 20.93 9.02
N LYS A 75 16.14 21.26 8.58
CA LYS A 75 16.93 22.34 9.14
C LYS A 75 16.33 23.71 8.82
N ASP A 76 16.09 23.99 7.53
CA ASP A 76 15.68 25.30 7.05
C ASP A 76 14.33 25.74 7.62
N LYS A 77 13.38 24.80 7.73
CA LYS A 77 12.03 25.07 8.25
C LYS A 77 11.85 24.64 9.70
N ARG A 78 12.89 24.13 10.36
CA ARG A 78 12.85 23.56 11.74
C ARG A 78 11.76 22.51 11.90
N LEU A 79 11.55 21.67 10.88
CA LEU A 79 10.59 20.58 10.94
C LEU A 79 11.09 19.47 11.86
N LYS A 80 10.18 18.62 12.30
CA LYS A 80 10.49 17.34 12.92
C LYS A 80 10.01 16.20 12.01
N VAL A 81 10.67 15.06 12.10
CA VAL A 81 10.18 13.80 11.55
C VAL A 81 9.08 13.28 12.49
N LEU A 82 7.83 13.28 12.02
CA LEU A 82 6.70 12.77 12.77
C LEU A 82 6.65 11.24 12.66
N ALA A 83 6.76 10.55 13.79
CA ALA A 83 6.68 9.09 13.82
C ALA A 83 5.22 8.61 13.80
N LEU A 84 4.84 7.82 12.79
CA LEU A 84 3.51 7.27 12.61
C LEU A 84 3.56 5.73 12.49
N PRO A 85 3.14 4.97 13.52
CA PRO A 85 3.30 3.51 13.57
C PRO A 85 2.45 2.76 12.54
N GLU A 86 1.35 3.34 12.06
CA GLU A 86 0.55 2.78 10.99
C GLU A 86 1.37 2.54 9.70
N LEU A 87 2.47 3.27 9.50
CA LEU A 87 3.36 3.14 8.34
C LEU A 87 4.36 1.98 8.41
N GLN A 88 4.28 1.10 9.42
CA GLN A 88 5.22 -0.01 9.58
C GLN A 88 5.07 -1.11 8.51
N GLU A 89 6.16 -1.83 8.23
CA GLU A 89 6.19 -2.93 7.27
C GLU A 89 5.21 -4.06 7.64
N THR A 90 4.87 -4.83 6.62
CA THR A 90 3.80 -5.82 6.56
C THR A 90 4.08 -7.09 7.34
N SER A 91 5.33 -7.53 7.47
CA SER A 91 5.64 -8.81 8.11
C SER A 91 5.77 -8.72 9.64
N ASP A 92 5.79 -9.87 10.30
CA ASP A 92 6.06 -10.08 11.71
C ASP A 92 7.51 -10.56 11.97
N LEU A 93 8.38 -10.51 10.95
CA LEU A 93 9.79 -10.85 11.10
C LEU A 93 10.48 -9.87 12.07
N PRO A 94 11.57 -10.29 12.75
CA PRO A 94 12.31 -9.40 13.65
C PRO A 94 12.72 -8.09 12.99
N CYS A 95 13.15 -8.13 11.72
CA CYS A 95 13.53 -6.92 10.99
C CYS A 95 12.38 -5.95 10.71
N ASP A 96 11.14 -6.41 10.75
CA ASP A 96 9.94 -5.59 10.54
C ASP A 96 9.24 -5.27 11.86
N THR A 97 9.78 -5.74 12.99
CA THR A 97 9.29 -5.47 14.34
C THR A 97 10.05 -4.28 14.91
N GLY A 98 9.33 -3.23 15.30
CA GLY A 98 9.94 -2.00 15.78
C GLY A 98 10.48 -2.08 17.22
N SER A 99 11.37 -1.15 17.56
CA SER A 99 11.89 -0.98 18.92
C SER A 99 10.85 -0.42 19.89
N ASN A 100 11.10 -0.49 21.21
CA ASN A 100 10.22 0.22 22.15
C ASN A 100 10.42 1.73 22.01
N VAL A 101 9.41 2.50 22.43
CA VAL A 101 9.46 3.97 22.30
C VAL A 101 10.64 4.57 23.06
N GLN A 102 10.99 4.02 24.23
CA GLN A 102 12.13 4.45 25.04
C GLN A 102 13.48 4.18 24.36
N ASP A 103 13.58 3.09 23.61
CA ASP A 103 14.78 2.76 22.82
C ASP A 103 14.94 3.76 21.66
N LEU A 104 13.83 4.11 21.01
CA LEU A 104 13.80 5.13 19.95
C LEU A 104 14.13 6.54 20.49
N GLU A 105 13.63 6.90 21.67
CA GLU A 105 13.97 8.17 22.33
C GLU A 105 15.47 8.27 22.64
N SER A 106 16.06 7.15 23.07
CA SER A 106 17.49 7.05 23.35
C SER A 106 18.31 7.13 22.06
N GLU A 107 17.92 6.39 21.02
CA GLU A 107 18.55 6.38 19.69
C GLU A 107 18.55 7.76 19.04
N PHE A 108 17.40 8.44 19.08
CA PHE A 108 17.20 9.73 18.40
C PHE A 108 17.32 10.92 19.34
N LYS A 109 17.99 10.74 20.49
CA LYS A 109 18.20 11.83 21.45
C LYS A 109 18.95 12.99 20.79
N GLY A 110 18.33 14.17 20.82
CA GLY A 110 18.89 15.39 20.20
C GLY A 110 18.65 15.51 18.69
N GLN A 111 18.03 14.52 18.06
CA GLN A 111 17.58 14.60 16.66
C GLN A 111 16.17 15.21 16.58
N PRO A 112 15.79 15.84 15.45
CA PRO A 112 14.46 16.42 15.26
C PRO A 112 13.42 15.34 14.96
N VAL A 113 13.19 14.42 15.89
CA VAL A 113 12.18 13.35 15.78
C VAL A 113 11.08 13.58 16.80
N ASP A 114 9.83 13.51 16.36
CA ASP A 114 8.66 13.61 17.21
C ASP A 114 8.03 12.24 17.41
N LEU A 115 8.19 11.70 18.63
CA LEU A 115 7.62 10.41 19.05
C LEU A 115 6.32 10.57 19.87
N SER A 116 5.77 11.77 19.99
CA SER A 116 4.59 12.02 20.86
C SER A 116 3.37 11.17 20.48
N TYR A 117 3.16 10.93 19.19
CA TYR A 117 2.07 10.07 18.71
C TYR A 117 2.15 8.64 19.27
N MET A 118 3.36 8.14 19.54
CA MET A 118 3.62 6.79 20.02
C MET A 118 3.08 6.53 21.43
N TYR A 119 2.82 7.59 22.19
CA TYR A 119 2.24 7.52 23.54
C TYR A 119 0.71 7.61 23.55
N THR A 120 0.08 7.79 22.39
CA THR A 120 -1.37 7.91 22.29
C THR A 120 -2.04 6.53 22.37
N PRO A 121 -3.31 6.44 22.81
CA PRO A 121 -4.05 5.18 22.80
C PRO A 121 -4.07 4.47 21.44
N PRO A 122 -4.21 5.17 20.29
CA PRO A 122 -4.06 4.57 18.97
C PRO A 122 -2.73 3.84 18.77
N ALA A 123 -1.61 4.36 19.27
CA ALA A 123 -0.29 3.76 19.08
C ALA A 123 0.07 2.68 20.11
N LYS A 124 -0.84 2.36 21.05
CA LYS A 124 -0.56 1.38 22.10
C LYS A 124 -0.12 0.04 21.52
N ALA A 125 0.98 -0.50 22.06
CA ALA A 125 1.51 -1.81 21.71
C ALA A 125 1.87 -1.96 20.21
N TRP A 126 2.27 -0.87 19.55
CA TRP A 126 2.52 -0.83 18.11
C TRP A 126 3.50 -1.87 17.58
N ASN A 127 4.52 -2.19 18.37
CA ASN A 127 5.58 -3.12 18.02
C ASN A 127 5.26 -4.58 18.36
N THR A 128 4.04 -4.93 18.80
CA THR A 128 3.69 -6.31 19.19
C THR A 128 3.43 -7.26 18.03
N LYS A 129 3.14 -6.73 16.83
CA LYS A 129 2.68 -7.52 15.67
C LYS A 129 1.44 -8.37 15.96
N LEU A 130 0.57 -7.92 16.87
CA LEU A 130 -0.70 -8.56 17.21
C LEU A 130 -1.90 -7.65 16.94
N GLY A 131 -3.08 -8.25 16.72
CA GLY A 131 -4.32 -7.51 16.46
C GLY A 131 -4.19 -6.56 15.27
N LYS A 132 -4.47 -5.26 15.49
CA LYS A 132 -4.31 -4.22 14.43
C LYS A 132 -2.87 -4.09 13.92
N TRP A 133 -1.89 -4.55 14.69
CA TRP A 133 -0.47 -4.50 14.35
C TRP A 133 0.01 -5.76 13.64
N SER A 134 -0.83 -6.78 13.53
CA SER A 134 -0.47 -8.06 12.92
C SER A 134 -0.11 -7.95 11.44
N ALA A 135 0.50 -9.03 10.94
CA ALA A 135 0.91 -9.19 9.55
C ALA A 135 -0.22 -9.69 8.64
N THR A 136 -1.47 -9.78 9.14
CA THR A 136 -2.59 -10.17 8.29
C THR A 136 -2.92 -9.06 7.30
N ALA A 137 -3.44 -9.43 6.13
CA ALA A 137 -3.77 -8.45 5.11
C ALA A 137 -4.78 -7.42 5.57
N SER A 138 -5.81 -7.87 6.29
CA SER A 138 -6.84 -6.98 6.82
C SER A 138 -6.25 -5.98 7.81
N ALA A 139 -5.34 -6.41 8.68
CA ALA A 139 -4.68 -5.51 9.62
C ALA A 139 -3.79 -4.49 8.91
N VAL A 140 -3.01 -4.94 7.91
CA VAL A 140 -2.16 -4.05 7.09
C VAL A 140 -3.01 -3.05 6.30
N ASP A 141 -4.09 -3.51 5.65
CA ASP A 141 -5.02 -2.65 4.90
C ASP A 141 -5.69 -1.61 5.82
N ASP A 142 -6.12 -2.02 7.02
CA ASP A 142 -6.67 -1.10 8.02
C ASP A 142 -5.63 -0.06 8.47
N ARG A 143 -4.37 -0.44 8.70
CA ARG A 143 -3.31 0.53 9.01
C ARG A 143 -3.10 1.50 7.86
N ALA A 144 -3.04 1.01 6.63
CA ALA A 144 -2.89 1.84 5.43
C ALA A 144 -4.04 2.84 5.29
N ARG A 145 -5.28 2.40 5.52
CA ARG A 145 -6.47 3.24 5.53
C ARG A 145 -6.42 4.31 6.63
N ILE A 146 -6.08 3.93 7.87
CA ILE A 146 -5.95 4.88 9.00
C ILE A 146 -4.86 5.91 8.69
N ALA A 147 -3.72 5.50 8.13
CA ALA A 147 -2.66 6.43 7.74
C ALA A 147 -3.12 7.41 6.65
N ARG A 148 -3.87 6.95 5.63
CA ARG A 148 -4.47 7.83 4.61
C ARG A 148 -5.42 8.85 5.22
N GLU A 149 -6.30 8.41 6.13
CA GLU A 149 -7.25 9.29 6.83
C GLU A 149 -6.51 10.30 7.73
N TRP A 150 -5.45 9.89 8.43
CA TRP A 150 -4.63 10.78 9.24
C TRP A 150 -3.94 11.85 8.38
N LEU A 151 -3.33 11.45 7.26
CA LEU A 151 -2.66 12.35 6.31
C LEU A 151 -3.63 13.28 5.60
N TYR A 152 -4.83 12.82 5.25
CA TYR A 152 -5.86 13.64 4.61
C TYR A 152 -6.31 14.82 5.48
N ASN A 153 -6.31 14.64 6.80
CA ASN A 153 -6.73 15.66 7.77
C ASN A 153 -5.58 16.56 8.24
N ARG A 154 -4.39 16.42 7.65
CA ARG A 154 -3.25 17.28 7.97
C ARG A 154 -3.44 18.71 7.41
N PRO A 155 -3.06 19.76 8.16
CA PRO A 155 -3.07 21.12 7.63
C PRO A 155 -2.02 21.36 6.54
N GLU A 156 -0.95 20.56 6.53
CA GLU A 156 0.13 20.58 5.54
C GLU A 156 -0.37 20.31 4.11
N LYS A 157 0.45 20.68 3.13
CA LYS A 157 0.13 20.68 1.69
C LYS A 157 1.07 19.79 0.89
N GLU A 158 2.30 19.60 1.33
CA GLU A 158 3.34 18.84 0.65
C GLU A 158 4.09 17.97 1.66
N ILE A 159 3.58 16.76 1.87
CA ILE A 159 4.03 15.87 2.94
C ILE A 159 4.90 14.77 2.36
N VAL A 160 6.10 14.60 2.90
CA VAL A 160 6.93 13.43 2.66
C VAL A 160 6.54 12.31 3.62
N VAL A 161 6.36 11.10 3.09
CA VAL A 161 6.03 9.90 3.86
C VAL A 161 7.09 8.82 3.58
N VAL A 162 7.96 8.56 4.56
CA VAL A 162 9.02 7.55 4.46
C VAL A 162 8.58 6.24 5.11
N THR A 163 8.50 5.18 4.31
CA THR A 163 7.95 3.87 4.73
C THR A 163 8.67 2.72 3.99
N HIS A 164 8.01 1.59 3.78
CA HIS A 164 8.59 0.33 3.34
C HIS A 164 7.93 -0.17 2.05
N GLY A 165 8.66 -0.97 1.27
CA GLY A 165 8.21 -1.43 -0.05
C GLY A 165 6.92 -2.26 0.01
N GLY A 166 6.84 -3.22 0.95
CA GLY A 166 5.65 -4.06 1.09
C GLY A 166 4.42 -3.25 1.49
N PHE A 167 4.59 -2.35 2.47
CA PHE A 167 3.51 -1.49 2.95
C PHE A 167 3.01 -0.51 1.88
N LEU A 168 3.88 0.00 1.02
CA LEU A 168 3.50 0.95 -0.03
C LEU A 168 2.43 0.39 -0.97
N HIS A 169 2.45 -0.92 -1.27
CA HIS A 169 1.40 -1.54 -2.09
C HIS A 169 0.00 -1.47 -1.47
N TYR A 170 -0.12 -1.52 -0.14
CA TYR A 170 -1.39 -1.32 0.59
C TYR A 170 -1.73 0.15 0.71
N PHE A 171 -0.70 0.97 0.93
CA PHE A 171 -0.86 2.39 1.15
C PHE A 171 -1.36 3.12 -0.10
N THR A 172 -0.86 2.76 -1.27
CA THR A 172 -1.21 3.37 -2.56
C THR A 172 -2.34 2.64 -3.30
N GLU A 173 -2.80 1.50 -2.77
CA GLU A 173 -3.85 0.65 -3.35
C GLU A 173 -3.52 0.08 -4.75
N ASP A 174 -2.25 0.19 -5.19
CA ASP A 174 -1.76 -0.28 -6.51
C ASP A 174 -1.85 -1.82 -6.67
N TRP A 175 -2.20 -2.57 -5.61
CA TRP A 175 -2.44 -4.00 -5.64
C TRP A 175 -3.86 -4.39 -6.10
N MET A 176 -4.84 -3.50 -5.96
CA MET A 176 -6.28 -3.79 -6.15
C MET A 176 -6.76 -3.64 -7.61
N ASP A 177 -5.92 -3.16 -8.53
CA ASP A 177 -6.24 -3.03 -9.95
C ASP A 177 -6.14 -4.37 -10.70
N LYS A 178 -6.89 -5.37 -10.25
CA LYS A 178 -7.19 -6.58 -11.05
C LYS A 178 -8.41 -6.40 -11.96
N ASN A 179 -9.25 -5.36 -11.74
CA ASN A 179 -10.58 -5.27 -12.38
C ASN A 179 -11.01 -3.91 -12.98
N LYS A 180 -10.13 -2.91 -13.11
CA LYS A 180 -10.48 -1.69 -13.87
C LYS A 180 -10.04 -1.83 -15.32
N GLY A 181 -10.83 -2.60 -16.06
CA GLY A 181 -10.85 -2.52 -17.52
C GLY A 181 -11.04 -1.07 -17.94
N ASN A 182 -10.17 -0.64 -18.84
CA ASN A 182 -10.06 0.69 -19.41
C ASN A 182 -11.41 1.15 -20.02
N THR A 183 -12.28 1.81 -19.27
CA THR A 183 -13.43 2.54 -19.82
C THR A 183 -13.03 4.00 -20.04
N LEU A 184 -12.25 4.23 -21.09
CA LEU A 184 -12.27 5.52 -21.77
C LEU A 184 -13.67 5.69 -22.40
N PRO A 185 -14.34 6.85 -22.24
CA PRO A 185 -15.62 7.08 -22.91
C PRO A 185 -15.35 7.13 -24.42
N ARG A 186 -15.79 6.09 -25.14
CA ARG A 186 -15.79 6.08 -26.60
C ARG A 186 -16.71 7.21 -27.05
N ARG A 187 -16.12 8.28 -27.60
CA ARG A 187 -16.87 9.30 -28.36
C ARG A 187 -17.64 8.58 -29.47
N HIS A 188 -18.95 8.46 -29.32
CA HIS A 188 -19.84 8.03 -30.39
C HIS A 188 -19.77 9.05 -31.52
N ARG A 189 -18.99 8.75 -32.55
CA ARG A 189 -19.05 9.46 -33.82
C ARG A 189 -20.12 8.79 -34.67
N HIS A 190 -21.27 9.46 -34.80
CA HIS A 190 -22.28 9.11 -35.80
C HIS A 190 -21.63 8.98 -37.18
N ARG A 191 -21.78 7.81 -37.81
CA ARG A 191 -21.71 7.68 -39.27
C ARG A 191 -22.89 6.84 -39.75
N ARG A 192 -23.44 7.33 -40.85
CA ARG A 192 -24.73 7.02 -41.45
C ARG A 192 -24.76 5.61 -42.05
N ARG A 193 -25.98 5.07 -42.11
CA ARG A 193 -26.39 3.89 -42.88
C ARG A 193 -26.19 4.11 -44.38
N SER A 194 -25.80 3.06 -45.09
CA SER A 194 -26.19 2.82 -46.48
C SER A 194 -26.13 1.33 -46.79
N ASP A 195 -27.13 0.89 -47.54
CA ASP A 195 -27.64 -0.46 -47.75
C ASP A 195 -26.87 -1.30 -48.79
N ALA A 196 -26.85 -2.64 -48.63
CA ALA A 196 -26.78 -3.63 -49.72
C ALA A 196 -27.18 -5.06 -49.25
N PRO A 197 -27.84 -5.90 -50.07
CA PRO A 197 -28.54 -7.14 -49.68
C PRO A 197 -27.70 -8.45 -49.83
N PRO A 198 -28.23 -9.64 -49.42
CA PRO A 198 -27.44 -10.86 -49.14
C PRO A 198 -27.57 -11.96 -50.21
N SER A 199 -26.61 -12.90 -50.27
CA SER A 199 -26.72 -14.37 -50.62
C SER A 199 -25.32 -15.03 -50.75
N PRO A 200 -25.14 -16.37 -50.84
CA PRO A 200 -25.19 -17.34 -49.74
C PRO A 200 -23.92 -18.23 -49.59
N VAL A 201 -23.79 -18.84 -48.40
CA VAL A 201 -23.16 -20.14 -48.03
C VAL A 201 -21.97 -20.67 -48.86
N ILE A 202 -20.80 -20.84 -48.22
CA ILE A 202 -20.05 -22.12 -48.13
C ILE A 202 -19.24 -22.14 -46.83
N VAL A 203 -19.42 -23.21 -46.05
CA VAL A 203 -18.62 -23.63 -44.89
C VAL A 203 -17.27 -24.15 -45.38
N ASN A 204 -16.15 -23.67 -44.81
CA ASN A 204 -15.04 -24.57 -44.51
C ASN A 204 -14.10 -24.01 -43.44
N LEU A 205 -13.81 -24.91 -42.51
CA LEU A 205 -13.07 -24.76 -41.27
C LEU A 205 -11.60 -25.04 -41.54
N GLU A 206 -10.76 -24.02 -41.68
CA GLU A 206 -9.31 -24.17 -41.49
C GLU A 206 -8.73 -22.98 -40.73
N ARG A 207 -8.30 -23.27 -39.50
CA ARG A 207 -7.74 -22.34 -38.53
C ARG A 207 -6.29 -22.03 -38.87
N VAL A 208 -6.06 -21.09 -39.79
CA VAL A 208 -4.75 -20.48 -39.99
C VAL A 208 -4.49 -19.50 -38.84
N ARG A 209 -3.56 -19.86 -37.95
CA ARG A 209 -3.04 -18.96 -36.91
C ARG A 209 -2.20 -17.86 -37.57
N SER A 210 -2.82 -16.73 -37.92
CA SER A 210 -2.09 -15.50 -38.22
C SER A 210 -1.53 -14.91 -36.93
N LYS A 211 -0.19 -14.82 -36.84
CA LYS A 211 0.52 -14.03 -35.82
C LYS A 211 0.06 -12.58 -35.92
N SER A 212 -0.76 -12.13 -34.97
CA SER A 212 -1.00 -10.72 -34.74
C SER A 212 0.20 -10.17 -33.97
N GLU A 213 0.86 -9.19 -34.58
CA GLU A 213 1.93 -8.38 -33.98
C GLU A 213 1.50 -7.88 -32.59
N SER A 214 2.25 -8.29 -31.58
CA SER A 214 2.12 -7.79 -30.22
C SER A 214 2.65 -6.37 -30.16
N GLY A 215 1.74 -5.39 -30.21
CA GLY A 215 2.01 -4.07 -29.64
C GLY A 215 2.39 -4.19 -28.16
N PRO A 216 3.05 -3.19 -27.57
CA PRO A 216 3.54 -3.28 -26.20
C PRO A 216 2.36 -3.52 -25.26
N ASN A 217 2.43 -4.60 -24.49
CA ASN A 217 1.49 -4.87 -23.41
C ASN A 217 1.42 -3.64 -22.49
N PRO A 218 0.23 -3.25 -21.99
CA PRO A 218 0.14 -2.23 -20.96
C PRO A 218 1.01 -2.67 -19.76
N PRO A 219 1.81 -1.77 -19.17
CA PRO A 219 2.69 -2.13 -18.06
C PRO A 219 1.84 -2.73 -16.94
N SER A 220 2.27 -3.89 -16.43
CA SER A 220 1.65 -4.53 -15.28
C SER A 220 1.52 -3.52 -14.15
N SER A 221 0.31 -3.35 -13.59
CA SER A 221 0.02 -2.41 -12.49
C SER A 221 0.87 -2.61 -11.23
N ARG A 222 1.59 -3.73 -11.13
CA ARG A 222 2.44 -4.11 -10.00
C ARG A 222 3.90 -3.80 -10.31
N THR A 223 4.33 -2.61 -9.92
CA THR A 223 5.74 -2.18 -10.00
C THR A 223 6.32 -2.19 -8.60
N GLY A 224 7.49 -2.81 -8.42
CA GLY A 224 8.24 -2.77 -7.17
C GLY A 224 8.76 -1.38 -6.86
N TRP A 225 9.28 -1.19 -5.66
CA TRP A 225 9.86 0.08 -5.22
C TRP A 225 11.36 -0.09 -5.02
N ALA A 226 12.23 0.67 -5.69
CA ALA A 226 13.65 0.65 -5.32
C ALA A 226 13.88 1.36 -3.98
N ASN A 227 14.99 1.04 -3.29
CA ASN A 227 15.40 1.81 -2.11
C ASN A 227 15.54 3.29 -2.48
N THR A 228 15.02 4.19 -1.63
CA THR A 228 14.92 5.64 -1.88
C THR A 228 14.13 6.06 -3.11
N GLU A 229 13.42 5.14 -3.79
CA GLU A 229 12.45 5.52 -4.80
C GLU A 229 11.33 6.33 -4.16
N TYR A 230 10.92 7.41 -4.83
CA TYR A 230 9.78 8.20 -4.42
C TYR A 230 8.75 8.32 -5.53
N ARG A 231 7.48 8.33 -5.15
CA ARG A 231 6.34 8.61 -6.03
C ARG A 231 5.43 9.64 -5.39
N SER A 232 4.84 10.50 -6.22
CA SER A 232 4.01 11.61 -5.77
C SER A 232 2.54 11.34 -6.04
N TYR A 233 1.71 11.57 -5.04
CA TYR A 233 0.27 11.30 -5.03
C TYR A 233 -0.51 12.54 -4.60
N THR A 234 -1.75 12.63 -5.05
CA THR A 234 -2.77 13.56 -4.51
C THR A 234 -3.93 12.74 -3.95
N PHE A 235 -4.71 13.32 -3.05
CA PHE A 235 -5.93 12.65 -2.59
C PHE A 235 -7.07 12.74 -3.62
N GLY A 236 -7.69 11.60 -3.87
CA GLY A 236 -9.03 11.50 -4.46
C GLY A 236 -10.00 10.90 -3.44
N HIS A 237 -11.20 10.57 -3.90
CA HIS A 237 -12.23 9.93 -3.08
C HIS A 237 -12.64 8.59 -3.68
N ASN A 238 -12.78 7.59 -2.82
CA ASN A 238 -13.38 6.33 -3.21
C ASN A 238 -14.88 6.55 -3.45
N PRO A 239 -15.41 6.28 -4.66
CA PRO A 239 -16.81 6.56 -4.98
C PRO A 239 -17.81 5.68 -4.20
N LYS A 240 -17.38 4.54 -3.66
CA LYS A 240 -18.24 3.63 -2.89
C LYS A 240 -18.25 3.98 -1.40
N SER A 241 -17.09 4.23 -0.81
CA SER A 241 -16.96 4.44 0.63
C SER A 241 -16.87 5.91 1.04
N GLY A 242 -16.64 6.83 0.10
CA GLY A 242 -16.37 8.24 0.36
C GLY A 242 -15.01 8.52 0.99
N ARG A 243 -14.22 7.49 1.28
CA ARG A 243 -12.93 7.59 1.99
C ARG A 243 -11.82 8.15 1.09
N PRO A 244 -10.81 8.82 1.67
CA PRO A 244 -9.67 9.32 0.91
C PRO A 244 -8.83 8.16 0.34
N VAL A 245 -8.45 8.30 -0.92
CA VAL A 245 -7.56 7.37 -1.64
C VAL A 245 -6.40 8.15 -2.25
N LEU A 246 -5.26 7.49 -2.43
CA LEU A 246 -4.11 8.10 -3.10
C LEU A 246 -4.21 7.87 -4.61
N VAL A 247 -4.02 8.94 -5.37
CA VAL A 247 -3.97 8.90 -6.83
C VAL A 247 -2.60 9.36 -7.27
N GLU A 248 -1.83 8.48 -7.90
CA GLU A 248 -0.50 8.84 -8.38
C GLU A 248 -0.61 9.98 -9.40
N THR A 249 0.21 11.01 -9.23
CA THR A 249 0.28 12.16 -10.14
C THR A 249 0.79 11.75 -11.51
N GLN A 250 0.39 12.48 -12.56
CA GLN A 250 0.87 12.24 -13.92
C GLN A 250 2.39 12.44 -14.03
N GLN A 251 2.94 13.45 -13.34
CA GLN A 251 4.38 13.71 -13.31
C GLN A 251 5.15 12.55 -12.68
N SER A 252 4.64 11.99 -11.57
CA SER A 252 5.26 10.81 -10.93
C SER A 252 5.26 9.60 -11.87
N ARG A 253 4.12 9.29 -12.49
CA ARG A 253 4.04 8.20 -13.47
C ARG A 253 5.04 8.39 -14.61
N ALA A 254 5.06 9.58 -15.21
CA ALA A 254 5.96 9.89 -16.32
C ALA A 254 7.45 9.71 -15.96
N ARG A 255 7.86 10.03 -14.73
CA ARG A 255 9.26 9.85 -14.29
C ARG A 255 9.68 8.37 -14.21
N ARG A 256 8.76 7.47 -13.87
CA ARG A 256 9.08 6.04 -13.70
C ARG A 256 8.76 5.18 -14.92
N THR A 257 7.98 5.68 -15.89
CA THR A 257 7.67 4.94 -17.12
C THR A 257 8.96 4.54 -17.85
N GLY A 258 9.15 3.25 -18.11
CA GLY A 258 10.33 2.68 -18.76
C GLY A 258 11.48 2.30 -17.81
N ASN A 259 11.41 2.69 -16.54
CA ASN A 259 12.37 2.38 -15.49
C ASN A 259 11.71 1.63 -14.31
N GLU A 260 10.55 1.01 -14.56
CA GLU A 260 9.83 0.33 -13.50
C GLU A 260 10.58 -0.91 -13.00
N ASN A 261 10.76 -0.99 -11.69
CA ASN A 261 11.36 -2.15 -11.08
C ASN A 261 10.36 -3.31 -11.00
N PRO A 262 10.77 -4.55 -11.31
CA PRO A 262 9.98 -5.71 -10.94
C PRO A 262 9.87 -5.81 -9.42
N LEU A 263 8.81 -6.46 -8.92
CA LEU A 263 8.72 -6.81 -7.50
C LEU A 263 9.95 -7.64 -7.09
N SER A 264 10.64 -7.23 -6.04
CA SER A 264 11.72 -8.04 -5.47
C SER A 264 11.19 -9.37 -4.92
N ARG A 265 12.06 -10.37 -4.76
CA ARG A 265 11.65 -11.68 -4.22
C ARG A 265 11.02 -11.58 -2.83
N SER A 266 11.52 -10.68 -1.98
CA SER A 266 10.97 -10.44 -0.64
C SER A 266 9.60 -9.77 -0.73
N GLU A 267 9.41 -8.78 -1.60
CA GLU A 267 8.09 -8.19 -1.84
C GLU A 267 7.11 -9.22 -2.40
N GLN A 268 7.52 -10.02 -3.38
CA GLN A 268 6.70 -11.12 -3.91
C GLN A 268 6.30 -12.11 -2.82
N ALA A 269 7.25 -12.56 -1.99
CA ALA A 269 6.99 -13.50 -0.91
C ALA A 269 6.06 -12.91 0.16
N ASN A 270 6.24 -11.63 0.53
CA ASN A 270 5.36 -10.94 1.47
C ASN A 270 3.96 -10.80 0.88
N LEU A 271 3.83 -10.34 -0.36
CA LEU A 271 2.54 -10.21 -1.04
C LEU A 271 1.83 -11.57 -1.20
N GLN A 272 2.56 -12.64 -1.49
CA GLN A 272 2.02 -14.00 -1.56
C GLN A 272 1.57 -14.53 -0.20
N ARG A 273 2.35 -14.28 0.87
CA ARG A 273 1.98 -14.65 2.25
C ARG A 273 0.69 -13.96 2.64
N VAL A 274 0.57 -12.69 2.31
CA VAL A 274 -0.61 -11.89 2.65
C VAL A 274 -1.83 -12.28 1.80
N GLU A 275 -1.69 -12.51 0.49
CA GLU A 275 -2.78 -13.05 -0.37
C GLU A 275 -3.25 -14.44 0.11
N SER A 276 -2.32 -15.32 0.49
CA SER A 276 -2.65 -16.65 1.03
C SER A 276 -3.40 -16.54 2.37
N GLY A 277 -2.98 -15.61 3.23
CA GLY A 277 -3.68 -15.29 4.48
C GLY A 277 -5.11 -14.80 4.26
N GLN A 278 -5.33 -13.90 3.28
CA GLN A 278 -6.67 -13.41 2.93
C GLN A 278 -7.60 -14.54 2.52
N LYS A 279 -7.15 -15.42 1.62
CA LYS A 279 -7.96 -16.57 1.17
C LYS A 279 -8.36 -17.47 2.33
N ALA A 280 -7.43 -17.73 3.25
CA ALA A 280 -7.71 -18.54 4.44
C ALA A 280 -8.71 -17.87 5.40
N GLU A 281 -8.64 -16.53 5.56
CA GLU A 281 -9.60 -15.77 6.36
C GLU A 281 -10.99 -15.72 5.71
N GLU A 282 -11.06 -15.49 4.39
CA GLU A 282 -12.31 -15.51 3.62
C GLU A 282 -12.98 -16.89 3.68
N GLU A 283 -12.21 -17.96 3.56
CA GLU A 283 -12.72 -19.33 3.66
C GLU A 283 -13.29 -19.62 5.05
N LYS A 284 -12.59 -19.21 6.12
CA LYS A 284 -13.09 -19.33 7.50
C LYS A 284 -14.37 -18.51 7.71
N ALA A 285 -14.43 -17.29 7.17
CA ALA A 285 -15.61 -16.43 7.26
C ALA A 285 -16.81 -17.06 6.53
N TYR A 286 -16.59 -17.62 5.35
CA TYR A 286 -17.61 -18.34 4.58
C TYR A 286 -18.11 -19.58 5.31
N GLN A 287 -17.21 -20.41 5.86
CA GLN A 287 -17.59 -21.59 6.64
C GLN A 287 -18.42 -21.22 7.88
N LYS A 288 -18.05 -20.14 8.58
CA LYS A 288 -18.80 -19.63 9.74
C LYS A 288 -20.20 -19.13 9.34
N ALA A 289 -20.30 -18.36 8.26
CA ALA A 289 -21.58 -17.85 7.75
C ALA A 289 -22.51 -19.00 7.32
N SER A 290 -21.97 -19.98 6.57
CA SER A 290 -22.70 -21.18 6.15
C SER A 290 -23.17 -22.00 7.35
N GLY A 291 -22.35 -22.16 8.38
CA GLY A 291 -22.73 -22.84 9.62
C GLY A 291 -23.86 -22.13 10.38
N ILE A 292 -23.87 -20.79 10.38
CA ILE A 292 -24.96 -20.00 10.97
C ILE A 292 -26.25 -20.18 10.16
N GLN A 293 -26.18 -20.12 8.83
CA GLN A 293 -27.33 -20.34 7.95
C GLN A 293 -27.92 -21.74 8.12
N ALA A 294 -27.08 -22.78 8.20
CA ALA A 294 -27.52 -24.15 8.45
C ALA A 294 -28.28 -24.27 9.79
N LYS A 295 -27.77 -23.66 10.87
CA LYS A 295 -28.45 -23.63 12.18
C LYS A 295 -29.79 -22.89 12.13
N LEU A 296 -29.88 -21.78 11.38
CA LEU A 296 -31.14 -21.04 11.20
C LEU A 296 -32.18 -21.84 10.40
N GLN A 297 -31.75 -22.59 9.38
CA GLN A 297 -32.63 -23.48 8.62
C GLN A 297 -33.12 -24.66 9.48
N LEU A 298 -32.26 -25.24 10.33
CA LEU A 298 -32.64 -26.32 11.25
C LEU A 298 -33.70 -25.83 12.26
N LYS A 299 -33.47 -24.69 12.91
CA LYS A 299 -34.44 -24.06 13.83
C LYS A 299 -35.76 -23.68 13.17
N ARG A 300 -35.77 -23.42 11.85
CA ARG A 300 -37.00 -23.16 11.10
C ARG A 300 -37.78 -24.47 10.91
N LYS A 301 -37.11 -25.54 10.47
CA LYS A 301 -37.72 -26.88 10.36
C LYS A 301 -38.24 -27.41 11.69
N GLU A 302 -37.52 -27.21 12.79
CA GLU A 302 -37.96 -27.62 14.13
C GLU A 302 -39.21 -26.87 14.59
N ARG A 303 -39.33 -25.57 14.27
CA ARG A 303 -40.56 -24.80 14.54
C ARG A 303 -41.73 -25.25 13.67
N ASP A 304 -41.47 -25.58 12.41
CA ASP A 304 -42.50 -26.06 11.49
C ASP A 304 -42.99 -27.48 11.89
N LEU A 305 -42.14 -28.29 12.53
CA LEU A 305 -42.48 -29.62 13.07
C LEU A 305 -43.13 -29.58 14.46
N GLY A 306 -42.81 -28.59 15.29
CA GLY A 306 -43.38 -28.40 16.63
C GLY A 306 -44.77 -27.77 16.69
N GLY A 307 -45.36 -27.41 15.54
CA GLY A 307 -46.70 -26.83 15.44
C GLY A 307 -47.86 -27.84 15.51
N TYR A 308 -47.57 -29.15 15.62
CA TYR A 308 -48.57 -30.22 15.75
C TYR A 308 -48.45 -30.93 17.11
N GLY A 309 -49.17 -30.42 18.12
CA GLY A 309 -49.35 -31.05 19.44
C GLY A 309 -49.24 -29.99 20.54
N TYR A 310 -50.23 -29.67 21.35
CA TYR A 310 -51.37 -30.43 21.86
C TYR A 310 -52.64 -29.58 21.81
N GLY A 311 -53.70 -30.12 21.21
CA GLY A 311 -55.08 -29.72 21.43
C GLY A 311 -55.88 -30.98 21.71
N VAL A 312 -55.98 -31.35 22.98
CA VAL A 312 -57.01 -32.25 23.53
C VAL A 312 -57.37 -31.71 24.90
#